data_AF-A0A106QBR5-F1
#
_entry.id   AF-A0A106QBR5-F1
#
_cell.length_a   1.000
_cell.length_b   1.000
_cell.length_c   1.000
_cell.angle_alpha   90.00
_cell.angle_beta   90.00
_cell.angle_gamma   90.00
#
_symmetry.space_group_name_H-M   'P 1'
#
loop_
_entity.id
_entity.type
_entity.pdbx_description
1 polymer ?
#
loop_
_entity_poly.entity_id
_entity_poly.type
_entity_poly.pdbx_seq_one_letter_code
_entity_poly.pdbx_strand_id
1 'polypeptide(L)'
;MTMKIDLFLQNLGIADHPGLRVDTKLIGYENFTFGCRVTLSRPTVRHLAHELAHAAQFGPRNFKYRAFPYGFNFRSRRVFLMGQYWDEPRTAGATVRELDTYAYQAHLMELAGIRFNRERLFSMAALIMTTHMHDWHCVPGSSKAERKAWCMQQLHARYARRKPETVLRRLKGWLDETEKHLASQGNSIQ
;
A
#
# COMPACT_ATOMS: atom_id res chain seq x y z
N MET A 1 -24.12 -1.59 4.13
CA MET A 1 -23.72 -0.40 4.92
C MET A 1 -22.22 -0.22 4.77
N THR A 2 -21.75 0.94 4.35
CA THR A 2 -20.31 1.22 4.21
C THR A 2 -19.73 1.56 5.58
N MET A 3 -18.68 0.86 6.01
CA MET A 3 -18.00 1.12 7.28
C MET A 3 -17.43 2.54 7.30
N LYS A 4 -17.54 3.23 8.44
CA LYS A 4 -16.91 4.54 8.66
C LYS A 4 -15.41 4.38 8.95
N ILE A 5 -14.61 5.39 8.62
CA ILE A 5 -13.15 5.38 8.85
C ILE A 5 -12.82 5.20 10.34
N ASP A 6 -13.50 5.93 11.23
CA ASP A 6 -13.22 5.84 12.67
C ASP A 6 -13.48 4.44 13.22
N LEU A 7 -14.60 3.82 12.82
CA LEU A 7 -14.92 2.43 13.21
C LEU A 7 -13.89 1.44 12.64
N PHE A 8 -13.42 1.66 11.42
CA PHE A 8 -12.35 0.84 10.82
C PHE A 8 -11.05 0.91 11.64
N LEU A 9 -10.64 2.11 12.05
CA LEU A 9 -9.44 2.32 12.87
C LEU A 9 -9.60 1.76 14.30
N GLN A 10 -10.79 1.89 14.89
CA GLN A 10 -11.14 1.32 16.19
C GLN A 10 -11.08 -0.20 16.16
N ASN A 11 -11.67 -0.84 15.15
CA ASN A 11 -11.64 -2.30 15.02
C ASN A 11 -10.22 -2.86 14.80
N LEU A 12 -9.32 -2.09 14.19
CA LEU A 12 -7.91 -2.43 14.11
C LEU A 12 -7.14 -2.20 15.42
N GLY A 13 -7.74 -1.52 16.40
CA GLY A 13 -7.12 -1.16 17.66
C GLY A 13 -5.91 -0.24 17.48
N ILE A 14 -6.04 0.74 16.57
CA ILE A 14 -5.01 1.76 16.28
C ILE A 14 -5.55 3.19 16.31
N ALA A 15 -6.86 3.40 16.53
CA ALA A 15 -7.48 4.73 16.49
C ALA A 15 -6.79 5.76 17.40
N ASP A 16 -6.35 5.32 18.59
CA ASP A 16 -5.72 6.18 19.59
C ASP A 16 -4.18 6.10 19.58
N HIS A 17 -3.58 5.54 18.52
CA HIS A 17 -2.13 5.41 18.44
C HIS A 17 -1.48 6.78 18.16
N PRO A 18 -0.48 7.24 18.96
CA PRO A 18 0.09 8.58 18.79
C PRO A 18 0.76 8.84 17.43
N GLY A 19 1.27 7.79 16.78
CA GLY A 19 1.83 7.83 15.43
C GLY A 19 0.79 7.82 14.30
N LEU A 20 -0.51 7.68 14.61
CA LEU A 20 -1.56 7.66 13.59
C LEU A 20 -2.07 9.08 13.32
N ARG A 21 -1.96 9.51 12.06
CA ARG A 21 -2.58 10.74 11.55
C ARG A 21 -3.32 10.42 10.26
N VAL A 22 -4.57 10.86 10.15
CA VAL A 22 -5.43 10.57 8.98
C VAL A 22 -6.06 11.86 8.48
N ASP A 23 -6.00 12.08 7.17
CA ASP A 23 -6.69 13.20 6.51
C ASP A 23 -7.56 12.70 5.35
N THR A 24 -8.86 13.03 5.41
CA THR A 24 -9.83 12.63 4.38
C THR A 24 -9.74 13.44 3.10
N LYS A 25 -8.98 14.52 3.06
CA LYS A 25 -8.73 15.37 1.89
C LYS A 25 -7.41 15.05 1.21
N LEU A 26 -6.46 14.47 1.93
CA LEU A 26 -5.13 14.11 1.42
C LEU A 26 -5.19 12.91 0.47
N ILE A 27 -4.35 12.96 -0.59
CA ILE A 27 -4.13 11.86 -1.52
C ILE A 27 -2.85 11.12 -1.10
N GLY A 28 -2.91 9.80 -0.99
CA GLY A 28 -1.74 8.98 -0.65
C GLY A 28 -1.25 9.22 0.77
N TYR A 29 0.06 9.17 1.01
CA TYR A 29 0.68 9.41 2.31
C TYR A 29 1.72 10.52 2.19
N GLU A 30 1.62 11.53 3.03
CA GLU A 30 2.49 12.70 3.03
C GLU A 30 2.66 13.21 4.46
N ASN A 31 3.86 13.71 4.81
CA ASN A 31 4.15 14.32 6.11
C ASN A 31 3.63 13.50 7.29
N PHE A 32 3.88 12.18 7.24
CA PHE A 32 3.46 11.20 8.24
C PHE A 32 1.94 11.07 8.43
N THR A 33 1.15 11.49 7.45
CA THR A 33 -0.32 11.46 7.48
C THR A 33 -0.86 10.57 6.37
N PHE A 34 -1.78 9.66 6.75
CA PHE A 34 -2.46 8.76 5.83
C PHE A 34 -3.66 9.46 5.18
N GLY A 35 -3.64 9.57 3.86
CA GLY A 35 -4.74 10.07 3.07
C GLY A 35 -5.79 9.00 2.79
N CYS A 36 -7.04 9.43 2.68
CA CYS A 36 -8.18 8.54 2.38
C CYS A 36 -8.64 8.62 0.91
N ARG A 37 -7.89 9.29 0.03
CA ARG A 37 -8.27 9.52 -1.37
C ARG A 37 -7.24 8.99 -2.36
N VAL A 38 -7.76 8.61 -3.52
CA VAL A 38 -7.01 8.47 -4.77
C VAL A 38 -7.56 9.52 -5.72
N THR A 39 -6.72 10.43 -6.21
CA THR A 39 -7.11 11.54 -7.11
C THR A 39 -8.35 12.32 -6.60
N LEU A 40 -9.33 12.59 -7.46
CA LEU A 40 -10.55 13.36 -7.14
C LEU A 40 -11.68 12.50 -6.55
N SER A 41 -11.39 11.26 -6.15
CA SER A 41 -12.41 10.36 -5.59
C SER A 41 -12.89 10.80 -4.20
N ARG A 42 -14.08 10.31 -3.82
CA ARG A 42 -14.57 10.42 -2.44
C ARG A 42 -13.67 9.60 -1.50
N PRO A 43 -13.45 10.05 -0.27
CA PRO A 43 -12.65 9.30 0.68
C PRO A 43 -13.34 7.98 1.03
N THR A 44 -12.58 6.89 1.05
CA THR A 44 -13.12 5.56 1.39
C THR A 44 -12.19 4.82 2.33
N VAL A 45 -12.76 3.94 3.15
CA VAL A 45 -12.00 2.99 3.99
C VAL A 45 -11.05 2.14 3.14
N ARG A 46 -11.42 1.83 1.90
CA ARG A 46 -10.57 1.03 1.01
C ARG A 46 -9.28 1.77 0.62
N HIS A 47 -9.34 3.08 0.39
CA HIS A 47 -8.17 3.88 0.10
C HIS A 47 -7.27 4.00 1.33
N LEU A 48 -7.85 4.31 2.50
CA LEU A 48 -7.10 4.35 3.76
C LEU A 48 -6.45 2.99 4.07
N ALA A 49 -7.18 1.88 3.89
CA ALA A 49 -6.64 0.54 4.10
C ALA A 49 -5.46 0.23 3.16
N HIS A 50 -5.44 0.78 1.95
CA HIS A 50 -4.32 0.63 1.03
C HIS A 50 -3.07 1.39 1.49
N GLU A 51 -3.24 2.63 1.99
CA GLU A 51 -2.12 3.39 2.53
C GLU A 51 -1.56 2.78 3.82
N LEU A 52 -2.43 2.32 4.73
CA LEU A 52 -2.00 1.55 5.91
C LEU A 52 -1.35 0.22 5.51
N ALA A 53 -1.79 -0.41 4.42
CA ALA A 53 -1.18 -1.62 3.91
C ALA A 53 0.26 -1.38 3.43
N HIS A 54 0.57 -0.23 2.85
CA HIS A 54 1.96 0.13 2.56
C HIS A 54 2.79 0.23 3.84
N ALA A 55 2.30 0.94 4.87
CA ALA A 55 2.99 1.01 6.16
C ALA A 55 3.26 -0.38 6.75
N ALA A 56 2.25 -1.26 6.77
CA ALA A 56 2.38 -2.63 7.22
C ALA A 56 3.36 -3.47 6.36
N GLN A 57 3.34 -3.27 5.04
CA GLN A 57 4.24 -3.94 4.11
C GLN A 57 5.69 -3.59 4.39
N PHE A 58 6.03 -2.31 4.55
CA PHE A 58 7.39 -1.91 4.89
C PHE A 58 7.77 -2.38 6.30
N GLY A 59 6.88 -2.17 7.27
CA GLY A 59 7.10 -2.47 8.69
C GLY A 59 8.21 -1.61 9.31
N PRO A 60 8.40 -1.70 10.63
CA PRO A 60 9.27 -0.78 11.39
C PRO A 60 10.71 -0.72 10.86
N ARG A 61 11.26 -1.86 10.46
CA ARG A 61 12.65 -1.96 9.97
C ARG A 61 12.93 -1.14 8.70
N ASN A 62 11.89 -0.82 7.93
CA ASN A 62 12.00 -0.06 6.70
C ASN A 62 11.31 1.31 6.82
N PHE A 63 11.11 1.81 8.04
CA PHE A 63 10.47 3.09 8.35
C PHE A 63 10.96 4.24 7.46
N LYS A 64 12.28 4.42 7.45
CA LYS A 64 12.92 5.47 6.66
C LYS A 64 12.63 5.41 5.16
N TYR A 65 12.33 4.24 4.59
CA TYR A 65 12.17 4.14 3.13
C TYR A 65 10.79 4.57 2.67
N ARG A 66 9.71 4.30 3.41
CA ARG A 66 8.36 4.73 3.01
C ARG A 66 7.98 6.12 3.51
N ALA A 67 8.66 6.62 4.55
CA ALA A 67 8.46 7.96 5.09
C ALA A 67 8.83 9.10 4.12
N PHE A 68 9.75 8.89 3.17
CA PHE A 68 10.08 9.90 2.17
C PHE A 68 9.06 9.92 1.02
N PRO A 69 8.69 11.12 0.51
CA PRO A 69 8.05 11.24 -0.80
C PRO A 69 8.90 10.49 -1.84
N TYR A 70 8.28 9.66 -2.67
CA TYR A 70 8.98 8.79 -3.63
C TYR A 70 9.84 7.70 -2.99
N GLY A 71 9.48 7.20 -1.81
CA GLY A 71 10.16 6.14 -1.04
C GLY A 71 10.48 4.81 -1.72
N PHE A 72 10.22 4.71 -3.02
CA PHE A 72 10.61 3.60 -3.88
C PHE A 72 11.51 4.12 -4.99
N ASN A 73 12.83 3.98 -4.80
CA ASN A 73 13.77 4.08 -5.91
C ASN A 73 14.05 2.66 -6.39
N PHE A 74 13.38 2.24 -7.47
CA PHE A 74 13.79 1.05 -8.20
C PHE A 74 14.98 1.44 -9.05
N ARG A 75 16.12 0.76 -8.87
CA ARG A 75 17.29 0.98 -9.73
C ARG A 75 16.92 0.60 -11.17
N SER A 76 16.53 1.59 -11.95
CA SER A 76 16.24 1.46 -13.37
C SER A 76 17.42 1.94 -14.18
N ARG A 77 17.69 1.28 -15.31
CA ARG A 77 18.67 1.79 -16.27
C ARG A 77 18.07 3.03 -16.91
N ARG A 78 18.81 4.13 -16.93
CA ARG A 78 18.40 5.29 -17.74
C ARG A 78 18.75 5.04 -19.20
N VAL A 79 17.76 5.19 -20.07
CA VAL A 79 17.94 5.12 -21.52
C VAL A 79 17.64 6.49 -22.11
N PHE A 80 18.44 6.92 -23.09
CA PHE A 80 18.22 8.18 -23.78
C PHE A 80 17.41 7.91 -25.04
N LEU A 81 16.17 8.40 -25.08
CA LEU A 81 15.24 8.22 -26.18
C LEU A 81 14.57 9.57 -26.47
N MET A 82 14.50 9.95 -27.75
CA MET A 82 13.82 11.17 -28.21
C MET A 82 14.28 12.45 -27.50
N GLY A 83 15.59 12.58 -27.22
CA GLY A 83 16.15 13.76 -26.58
C GLY A 83 16.00 13.82 -25.06
N GLN A 84 15.44 12.78 -24.43
CA GLN A 84 15.19 12.74 -22.98
C GLN A 84 15.65 11.42 -22.36
N TYR A 85 15.96 11.46 -21.06
CA TYR A 85 16.29 10.27 -20.27
C TYR A 85 15.04 9.66 -19.66
N TRP A 86 14.83 8.38 -19.92
CA TRP A 86 13.73 7.57 -19.39
C TRP A 86 14.25 6.47 -18.50
N ASP A 87 13.48 6.08 -17.49
CA ASP A 87 13.77 4.91 -16.66
C ASP A 87 13.21 3.65 -17.34
N GLU A 88 14.09 2.70 -17.66
CA GLU A 88 13.74 1.40 -18.23
C GLU A 88 13.70 0.35 -17.11
N PRO A 89 12.50 -0.08 -16.65
CA PRO A 89 12.41 -1.15 -15.68
C PRO A 89 12.81 -2.47 -16.34
N ARG A 90 13.59 -3.28 -15.61
CA ARG A 90 14.09 -4.60 -16.08
C ARG A 90 13.39 -5.78 -15.41
N THR A 91 12.57 -5.51 -14.40
CA THR A 91 11.89 -6.52 -13.59
C THR A 91 10.50 -6.03 -13.23
N ALA A 92 9.57 -6.95 -12.95
CA ALA A 92 8.23 -6.63 -12.42
C ALA A 92 8.25 -6.31 -10.91
N GLY A 93 9.35 -5.77 -10.39
CA GLY A 93 9.58 -5.57 -8.96
C GLY A 93 8.60 -4.60 -8.30
N ALA A 94 8.20 -3.54 -8.99
CA ALA A 94 7.22 -2.60 -8.50
C ALA A 94 5.83 -3.22 -8.52
N THR A 95 5.45 -3.87 -9.62
CA THR A 95 4.19 -4.64 -9.71
C THR A 95 4.10 -5.68 -8.60
N VAL A 96 5.14 -6.50 -8.41
CA VAL A 96 5.21 -7.53 -7.36
C VAL A 96 4.98 -6.95 -5.98
N ARG A 97 5.53 -5.76 -5.72
CA ARG A 97 5.38 -5.07 -4.45
C ARG A 97 3.96 -4.55 -4.26
N GLU A 98 3.35 -3.95 -5.27
CA GLU A 98 1.96 -3.51 -5.15
C GLU A 98 0.99 -4.67 -4.97
N LEU A 99 1.19 -5.80 -5.67
CA LEU A 99 0.45 -7.04 -5.40
C LEU A 99 0.59 -7.47 -3.93
N ASP A 100 1.76 -7.27 -3.35
CA ASP A 100 2.01 -7.52 -1.94
C ASP A 100 1.25 -6.56 -1.03
N THR A 101 1.23 -5.27 -1.34
CA THR A 101 0.42 -4.26 -0.64
C THR A 101 -1.06 -4.65 -0.63
N TYR A 102 -1.62 -5.07 -1.76
CA TYR A 102 -3.03 -5.50 -1.84
C TYR A 102 -3.31 -6.74 -0.97
N ALA A 103 -2.35 -7.64 -0.79
CA ALA A 103 -2.48 -8.75 0.15
C ALA A 103 -2.54 -8.26 1.61
N TYR A 104 -1.70 -7.28 2.00
CA TYR A 104 -1.80 -6.62 3.30
C TYR A 104 -3.14 -5.90 3.47
N GLN A 105 -3.60 -5.20 2.43
CA GLN A 105 -4.88 -4.49 2.44
C GLN A 105 -6.05 -5.44 2.73
N ALA A 106 -6.08 -6.60 2.08
CA ALA A 106 -7.13 -7.60 2.32
C ALA A 106 -7.13 -8.06 3.79
N HIS A 107 -5.97 -8.38 4.37
CA HIS A 107 -5.84 -8.75 5.78
C HIS A 107 -6.34 -7.64 6.72
N LEU A 108 -5.97 -6.37 6.47
CA LEU A 108 -6.43 -5.24 7.29
C LEU A 108 -7.94 -5.04 7.19
N MET A 109 -8.52 -5.19 5.99
CA MET A 109 -9.96 -5.08 5.79
C MET A 109 -10.71 -6.20 6.53
N GLU A 110 -10.22 -7.44 6.47
CA GLU A 110 -10.81 -8.58 7.17
C GLU A 110 -10.69 -8.43 8.70
N LEU A 111 -9.52 -8.03 9.21
CA LEU A 111 -9.29 -7.76 10.64
C LEU A 111 -10.22 -6.68 11.19
N ALA A 112 -10.48 -5.65 10.40
CA ALA A 112 -11.41 -4.58 10.78
C ALA A 112 -12.89 -4.98 10.68
N GLY A 113 -13.21 -6.20 10.22
CA GLY A 113 -14.57 -6.70 10.07
C GLY A 113 -15.29 -6.19 8.81
N ILE A 114 -14.56 -5.70 7.80
CA ILE A 114 -15.18 -5.28 6.54
C ILE A 114 -15.61 -6.53 5.76
N ARG A 115 -16.88 -6.58 5.37
CA ARG A 115 -17.38 -7.57 4.41
C ARG A 115 -17.06 -7.10 2.99
N PHE A 116 -16.20 -7.83 2.28
CA PHE A 116 -15.89 -7.58 0.87
C PHE A 116 -15.65 -8.88 0.11
N ASN A 117 -15.76 -8.82 -1.21
CA ASN A 117 -15.37 -9.93 -2.08
C ASN A 117 -13.87 -9.81 -2.38
N ARG A 118 -13.08 -10.69 -1.75
CA ARG A 118 -11.61 -10.74 -1.92
C ARG A 118 -11.19 -11.03 -3.36
N GLU A 119 -11.90 -11.92 -4.04
CA GLU A 119 -11.63 -12.25 -5.44
C GLU A 119 -11.81 -11.03 -6.35
N ARG A 120 -12.87 -10.25 -6.11
CA ARG A 120 -13.12 -8.99 -6.83
C ARG A 120 -12.04 -7.94 -6.53
N LEU A 121 -11.58 -7.85 -5.28
CA LEU A 121 -10.46 -6.98 -4.91
C LEU A 121 -9.19 -7.37 -5.67
N PHE A 122 -8.85 -8.65 -5.69
CA PHE A 122 -7.64 -9.15 -6.35
C PHE A 122 -7.71 -9.02 -7.87
N SER A 123 -8.85 -9.33 -8.48
CA SER A 123 -9.06 -9.18 -9.92
C SER A 123 -8.91 -7.74 -10.40
N MET A 124 -9.36 -6.79 -9.58
CA MET A 124 -9.16 -5.36 -9.83
C MET A 124 -7.69 -4.95 -9.66
N ALA A 125 -7.03 -5.39 -8.59
CA ALA A 125 -5.61 -5.12 -8.37
C ALA A 125 -4.79 -5.64 -9.56
N ALA A 126 -5.00 -6.89 -9.99
CA ALA A 126 -4.33 -7.49 -11.13
C ALA A 126 -4.56 -6.70 -12.44
N LEU A 127 -5.77 -6.18 -12.65
CA LEU A 127 -6.06 -5.31 -13.80
C LEU A 127 -5.26 -4.00 -13.75
N ILE A 128 -5.24 -3.33 -12.59
CA ILE A 128 -4.48 -2.09 -12.40
C ILE A 128 -2.98 -2.34 -12.63
N MET A 129 -2.45 -3.42 -12.05
CA MET A 129 -1.03 -3.78 -12.18
C MET A 129 -0.60 -4.02 -13.62
N THR A 130 -1.46 -4.62 -14.43
CA THR A 130 -1.16 -4.94 -15.83
C THR A 130 -1.48 -3.81 -16.80
N THR A 131 -2.00 -2.68 -16.32
CA THR A 131 -2.41 -1.54 -17.17
C THR A 131 -1.68 -0.25 -16.81
N HIS A 132 -1.34 -0.03 -15.53
CA HIS A 132 -0.88 1.28 -15.04
C HIS A 132 0.48 1.27 -14.37
N MET A 133 1.04 0.10 -14.01
CA MET A 133 2.37 0.05 -13.41
C MET A 133 3.44 0.30 -14.45
N HIS A 134 4.44 1.12 -14.15
CA HIS A 134 5.53 1.43 -15.09
C HIS A 134 6.28 0.18 -15.59
N ASP A 135 6.34 -0.87 -14.78
CA ASP A 135 6.97 -2.16 -15.08
C ASP A 135 5.98 -3.24 -15.57
N TRP A 136 4.76 -2.85 -15.97
CA TRP A 136 3.70 -3.79 -16.40
C TRP A 136 4.17 -4.73 -17.53
N HIS A 137 5.04 -4.25 -18.41
CA HIS A 137 5.57 -5.01 -19.54
C HIS A 137 6.58 -6.09 -19.12
N CYS A 138 7.17 -5.96 -17.91
CA CYS A 138 8.01 -6.99 -17.32
C CYS A 138 7.20 -8.09 -16.60
N VAL A 139 5.88 -7.95 -16.49
CA VAL A 139 5.01 -8.95 -15.86
C VAL A 139 4.96 -10.22 -16.74
N PRO A 140 5.22 -11.42 -16.18
CA PRO A 140 5.20 -12.66 -16.95
C PRO A 140 3.86 -12.91 -17.65
N GLY A 141 3.94 -13.32 -18.92
CA GLY A 141 2.79 -13.62 -19.77
C GLY A 141 2.92 -12.98 -21.14
N SER A 142 2.45 -13.69 -22.17
CA SER A 142 2.48 -13.28 -23.57
C SER A 142 1.24 -12.45 -23.95
N SER A 143 0.20 -12.49 -23.12
CA SER A 143 -1.06 -11.76 -23.32
C SER A 143 -1.49 -11.00 -22.07
N LYS A 144 -2.39 -10.02 -22.22
CA LYS A 144 -2.99 -9.30 -21.09
C LYS A 144 -3.71 -10.25 -20.13
N ALA A 145 -4.35 -11.30 -20.67
CA ALA A 145 -5.04 -12.31 -19.88
C ALA A 145 -4.06 -13.15 -19.05
N GLU A 146 -2.96 -13.62 -19.65
CA GLU A 146 -1.91 -14.36 -18.94
C GLU A 146 -1.24 -13.54 -17.85
N ARG A 147 -0.90 -12.27 -18.13
CA ARG A 147 -0.32 -11.36 -17.13
C ARG A 147 -1.27 -11.14 -15.96
N LYS A 148 -2.56 -10.95 -16.25
CA LYS A 148 -3.58 -10.82 -15.20
C LYS A 148 -3.67 -12.11 -14.37
N ALA A 149 -3.68 -13.27 -14.99
CA ALA A 149 -3.72 -14.56 -14.31
C ALA A 149 -2.47 -14.77 -13.43
N TRP A 150 -1.29 -14.38 -13.91
CA TRP A 150 -0.07 -14.39 -13.11
C TRP A 150 -0.18 -13.46 -11.89
N CYS A 151 -0.64 -12.22 -12.07
CA CYS A 151 -0.87 -11.28 -10.97
C CYS A 151 -1.86 -11.83 -9.93
N MET A 152 -2.93 -12.49 -10.38
CA MET A 152 -3.91 -13.15 -9.50
C MET A 152 -3.25 -14.24 -8.66
N GLN A 153 -2.51 -15.16 -9.30
CA GLN A 153 -1.79 -16.22 -8.60
C GLN A 153 -0.82 -15.64 -7.55
N GLN A 154 -0.10 -14.58 -7.94
CA GLN A 154 0.82 -13.86 -7.06
C GLN A 154 0.12 -13.23 -5.84
N LEU A 155 -1.08 -12.65 -6.01
CA LEU A 155 -1.90 -12.10 -4.93
C LEU A 155 -2.35 -13.18 -3.96
N HIS A 156 -2.93 -14.28 -4.46
CA HIS A 156 -3.36 -15.41 -3.64
C HIS A 156 -2.21 -15.99 -2.82
N ALA A 157 -1.07 -16.23 -3.46
CA ALA A 157 0.11 -16.75 -2.77
C ALA A 157 0.62 -15.80 -1.67
N ARG A 158 0.67 -14.49 -1.93
CA ARG A 158 1.10 -13.47 -0.95
C ARG A 158 0.13 -13.33 0.22
N TYR A 159 -1.16 -13.41 -0.06
CA TYR A 159 -2.19 -13.37 0.97
C TYR A 159 -2.11 -14.62 1.85
N ALA A 160 -2.06 -15.82 1.26
CA ALA A 160 -2.04 -17.10 1.98
C ALA A 160 -0.78 -17.29 2.85
N ARG A 161 0.37 -16.75 2.42
CA ARG A 161 1.63 -16.82 3.19
C ARG A 161 1.65 -15.95 4.45
N ARG A 162 0.66 -15.05 4.62
CA ARG A 162 0.65 -14.08 5.71
C ARG A 162 -0.38 -14.45 6.76
N LYS A 163 0.03 -14.27 8.00
CA LYS A 163 -0.85 -14.34 9.16
C LYS A 163 -1.41 -12.94 9.45
N PRO A 164 -2.73 -12.79 9.64
CA PRO A 164 -3.35 -11.49 9.94
C PRO A 164 -2.68 -10.77 11.13
N GLU A 165 -2.31 -11.50 12.17
CA GLU A 165 -1.68 -10.93 13.39
C GLU A 165 -0.30 -10.34 13.08
N THR A 166 0.42 -10.94 12.11
CA THR A 166 1.71 -10.42 11.66
C THR A 166 1.54 -9.13 10.87
N VAL A 167 0.48 -9.03 10.05
CA VAL A 167 0.14 -7.80 9.33
C VAL A 167 -0.13 -6.67 10.32
N LEU A 168 -1.00 -6.90 11.31
CA LEU A 168 -1.34 -5.90 12.31
C LEU A 168 -0.14 -5.49 13.17
N ARG A 169 0.67 -6.46 13.63
CA ARG A 169 1.89 -6.18 14.41
C ARG A 169 2.87 -5.31 13.63
N ARG A 170 3.04 -5.54 12.32
CA ARG A 170 3.92 -4.73 11.48
C ARG A 170 3.39 -3.31 11.30
N LEU A 171 2.08 -3.12 11.19
CA LEU A 171 1.46 -1.81 11.15
C LEU A 171 1.66 -1.04 12.46
N LYS A 172 1.41 -1.68 13.61
CA LYS A 172 1.64 -1.04 14.92
C LYS A 172 3.10 -0.64 15.11
N GLY A 173 4.04 -1.55 14.79
CA GLY A 173 5.46 -1.21 14.81
C GLY A 173 5.83 -0.05 13.87
N TRP A 174 5.17 0.11 12.73
CA TRP A 174 5.36 1.28 11.87
C TRP A 174 4.90 2.58 12.54
N LEU A 175 3.74 2.54 13.21
CA LEU A 175 3.19 3.69 13.93
C LEU A 175 4.06 4.05 15.14
N ASP A 176 4.63 3.07 15.86
CA ASP A 176 5.62 3.30 16.92
C ASP A 176 6.85 4.07 16.39
N GLU A 177 7.38 3.70 15.22
CA GLU A 177 8.48 4.44 14.59
C GLU A 177 8.07 5.84 14.12
N THR A 178 6.82 5.99 13.70
CA THR A 178 6.25 7.30 13.31
C THR A 178 6.18 8.23 14.53
N GLU A 179 5.69 7.73 15.65
CA GLU A 179 5.62 8.47 16.92
C GLU A 179 7.01 8.92 17.38
N LYS A 180 7.99 8.00 17.42
CA LYS A 180 9.39 8.32 17.78
C LYS A 180 9.96 9.41 16.87
N HIS A 181 9.71 9.32 15.57
CA HIS A 181 10.19 10.31 14.62
C HIS A 181 9.59 11.70 14.88
N LEU A 182 8.28 11.76 15.07
CA LEU A 182 7.57 13.02 15.33
C LEU A 182 8.01 13.67 16.64
N ALA A 183 8.19 12.87 17.71
CA ALA A 183 8.73 13.33 18.98
C ALA A 183 10.16 13.89 18.83
N SER A 184 11.02 13.21 18.05
CA SER A 184 12.40 13.65 17.82
C SER A 184 12.52 14.98 17.05
N GLN A 185 11.51 15.34 16.26
CA GLN A 185 11.47 16.60 15.52
C GLN A 185 10.82 17.76 16.29
N GLY A 186 10.47 17.57 17.57
CA GLY A 186 9.73 18.57 18.33
C GLY A 186 8.26 18.72 17.90
N ASN A 187 7.76 17.83 17.05
CA ASN A 187 6.38 17.75 16.59
C ASN A 187 5.55 16.77 17.45
N SER A 188 5.85 16.71 18.75
CA SER A 188 5.01 16.04 19.73
C SER A 188 3.74 16.87 19.92
N ILE A 189 2.59 16.30 19.57
CA ILE A 189 1.29 16.87 19.89
C ILE A 189 1.15 16.80 21.42
N GLN A 190 1.08 17.97 22.06
CA GLN A 190 0.45 18.13 23.38
C GLN A 190 -1.06 17.94 23.23
#